data_AF-A0A0R3SAK0-F1
#
_entry.id   AF-A0A0R3SAK0-F1
#
_cell.length_a   1.000
_cell.length_b   1.000
_cell.length_c   1.000
_cell.angle_alpha   90.00
_cell.angle_beta   90.00
_cell.angle_gamma   90.00
#
_symmetry.space_group_name_H-M   'P 1'
#
loop_
_entity.id
_entity.type
_entity.pdbx_description
1 polymer ?
#
loop_
_entity_poly.entity_id
_entity_poly.type
_entity_poly.pdbx_seq_one_letter_code
_entity_poly.pdbx_strand_id
1 'polypeptide(L)'
;MDDVFDFTVDDKCAEMELANQEWAKKMHDVALNGEREALSEGFQTRLAGVFDMGLNTGFEIVKDFGILEGRLLFLKSKRSSDGSLAKLLSSLQSIEADVIRELALKKRYFNSSDQQTLPTDLTTRANIVKDEVNNFLKSYK
;
A
#
# COMPACT_ATOMS: atom_id res chain seq x y z
N MET A 1 -53.73 52.05 -0.92
CA MET A 1 -52.96 50.90 -1.45
C MET A 1 -51.97 51.55 -2.37
N ASP A 2 -50.76 51.81 -1.88
CA ASP A 2 -49.63 52.36 -2.62
C ASP A 2 -48.35 51.95 -1.88
N ASP A 3 -47.31 51.74 -2.66
CA ASP A 3 -46.27 50.74 -2.48
C ASP A 3 -45.29 51.03 -1.33
N VAL A 4 -45.18 50.09 -0.39
CA VAL A 4 -44.26 50.16 0.77
C VAL A 4 -42.94 49.41 0.48
N PHE A 5 -42.75 48.95 -0.75
CA PHE A 5 -41.55 48.22 -1.18
C PHE A 5 -41.02 48.72 -2.53
N ASP A 6 -40.96 50.03 -2.72
CA ASP A 6 -40.14 50.62 -3.78
C ASP A 6 -38.66 50.50 -3.36
N PHE A 7 -38.06 49.35 -3.65
CA PHE A 7 -36.61 49.17 -3.57
C PHE A 7 -35.95 50.26 -4.43
N THR A 8 -35.19 51.13 -3.79
CA THR A 8 -34.45 52.17 -4.50
C THR A 8 -33.39 51.52 -5.40
N VAL A 9 -32.98 52.20 -6.46
CA VAL A 9 -31.92 51.70 -7.37
C VAL A 9 -30.65 51.38 -6.59
N ASP A 10 -30.39 52.10 -5.49
CA ASP A 10 -29.27 51.87 -4.58
C ASP A 10 -29.38 50.56 -3.78
N ASP A 11 -30.58 50.17 -3.34
CA ASP A 11 -30.78 48.89 -2.63
C ASP A 11 -30.50 47.69 -3.54
N LYS A 12 -30.92 47.77 -4.81
CA LYS A 12 -30.63 46.73 -5.82
C LYS A 12 -29.15 46.65 -6.16
N CYS A 13 -28.46 47.79 -6.21
CA CYS A 13 -27.00 47.83 -6.39
C CYS A 13 -26.28 47.22 -5.18
N ALA A 14 -26.71 47.53 -3.96
CA ALA A 14 -26.13 46.98 -2.74
C ALA A 14 -26.34 45.46 -2.61
N GLU A 15 -27.53 44.95 -2.94
CA GLU A 15 -27.79 43.51 -3.00
C GLU A 15 -26.95 42.81 -4.06
N MET A 16 -26.76 43.43 -5.23
CA MET A 16 -25.94 42.87 -6.30
C MET A 16 -24.45 42.87 -5.94
N GLU A 17 -23.95 43.87 -5.22
CA GLU A 17 -22.59 43.89 -4.67
C GLU A 17 -22.39 42.80 -3.61
N LEU A 18 -23.34 42.63 -2.68
CA LEU A 18 -23.32 41.55 -1.69
C LEU A 18 -23.33 40.18 -2.36
N ALA A 19 -24.19 39.96 -3.35
CA ALA A 19 -24.26 38.71 -4.10
C ALA A 19 -22.94 38.41 -4.84
N ASN A 20 -22.29 39.43 -5.41
CA ASN A 20 -20.98 39.29 -6.06
C ASN A 20 -19.86 38.94 -5.07
N GLN A 21 -19.88 39.52 -3.87
CA GLN A 21 -18.91 39.18 -2.82
C GLN A 21 -19.10 37.74 -2.32
N GLU A 22 -20.35 37.32 -2.09
CA GLU A 22 -20.66 35.95 -1.71
C GLU A 22 -20.29 34.95 -2.81
N TRP A 23 -20.53 35.31 -4.08
CA TRP A 23 -20.12 34.51 -5.22
C TRP A 23 -18.60 34.35 -5.29
N ALA A 24 -17.85 35.45 -5.15
CA ALA A 24 -16.39 35.42 -5.15
C ALA A 24 -15.84 34.53 -4.01
N LYS A 25 -16.43 34.62 -2.82
CA LYS A 25 -16.08 33.77 -1.67
C LYS A 25 -16.34 32.29 -1.95
N LYS A 26 -17.53 31.96 -2.47
CA LYS A 26 -17.86 30.57 -2.86
C LYS A 26 -16.93 30.03 -3.94
N MET A 27 -16.58 30.85 -4.93
CA MET A 27 -15.63 30.45 -5.98
C MET A 27 -14.24 30.17 -5.43
N HIS A 28 -13.78 30.94 -4.44
CA HIS A 28 -12.53 30.69 -3.74
C HIS A 28 -12.56 29.37 -2.95
N ASP A 29 -13.65 29.10 -2.23
CA ASP A 29 -13.82 27.85 -1.49
C ASP A 29 -13.86 26.63 -2.42
N VAL A 30 -14.51 26.74 -3.58
CA VAL A 30 -14.54 25.70 -4.62
C VAL A 30 -13.13 25.44 -5.17
N ALA A 31 -12.36 26.49 -5.46
CA ALA A 31 -10.99 26.35 -5.95
C ALA A 31 -10.10 25.64 -4.91
N LEU A 32 -10.17 26.04 -3.64
CA LEU A 32 -9.44 25.39 -2.54
C LEU A 32 -9.82 23.92 -2.37
N ASN A 33 -11.11 23.58 -2.49
CA ASN A 33 -11.54 22.19 -2.43
C ASN A 33 -11.04 21.39 -3.64
N GLY A 34 -11.08 21.96 -4.84
CA GLY A 34 -10.51 21.33 -6.03
C GLY A 34 -9.00 21.05 -5.90
N GLU A 35 -8.23 21.98 -5.33
CA GLU A 35 -6.80 21.78 -5.05
C GLU A 35 -6.57 20.67 -4.01
N ARG A 36 -7.38 20.62 -2.95
CA ARG A 36 -7.30 19.57 -1.92
C ARG A 36 -7.66 18.19 -2.48
N GLU A 37 -8.70 18.11 -3.30
CA GLU A 37 -9.12 16.88 -3.97
C GLU A 37 -8.03 16.38 -4.93
N ALA A 38 -7.47 17.27 -5.76
CA ALA A 38 -6.37 16.92 -6.66
C ALA A 38 -5.12 16.43 -5.90
N LEU A 39 -4.77 17.07 -4.77
CA LEU A 39 -3.70 16.59 -3.90
C LEU A 39 -4.02 15.20 -3.31
N SER A 40 -5.24 15.01 -2.81
CA SER A 40 -5.69 13.74 -2.25
C SER A 40 -5.67 12.61 -3.27
N GLU A 41 -6.18 12.86 -4.49
CA GLU A 41 -6.19 11.90 -5.60
C GLU A 41 -4.75 11.56 -6.04
N GLY A 42 -3.86 12.55 -6.11
CA GLY A 42 -2.44 12.33 -6.37
C GLY A 42 -1.77 11.46 -5.32
N PHE A 43 -2.09 11.66 -4.03
CA PHE A 43 -1.62 10.79 -2.96
C PHE A 43 -2.18 9.37 -3.07
N GLN A 44 -3.48 9.20 -3.34
CA GLN A 44 -4.13 7.89 -3.45
C GLN A 44 -3.57 7.08 -4.62
N THR A 45 -3.43 7.70 -5.80
CA THR A 45 -2.89 7.06 -7.00
C THR A 45 -1.44 6.61 -6.78
N ARG A 46 -0.63 7.45 -6.12
CA ARG A 46 0.74 7.10 -5.75
C ARG A 46 0.78 5.97 -4.73
N LEU A 47 -0.09 5.98 -3.73
CA LEU A 47 -0.18 4.90 -2.74
C LEU A 47 -0.53 3.58 -3.42
N ALA A 48 -1.52 3.60 -4.33
CA ALA A 48 -1.93 2.43 -5.10
C ALA A 48 -0.75 1.83 -5.90
N GLY A 49 0.00 2.66 -6.63
CA GLY A 49 1.18 2.19 -7.39
C GLY A 49 2.29 1.58 -6.53
N VAL A 50 2.46 2.05 -5.29
CA VAL A 50 3.42 1.48 -4.33
C VAL A 50 2.92 0.13 -3.79
N PHE A 51 1.62 0.02 -3.49
CA PHE A 51 1.00 -1.22 -3.03
C PHE A 51 1.00 -2.31 -4.12
N ASP A 52 0.68 -1.95 -5.36
CA ASP A 52 0.44 -2.90 -6.45
C ASP A 52 1.69 -3.69 -6.87
N MET A 53 2.91 -3.15 -6.69
CA MET A 53 4.14 -3.79 -7.20
C MET A 53 5.13 -4.28 -6.14
N GLY A 54 5.60 -3.39 -5.25
CA GLY A 54 6.68 -3.72 -4.30
C GLY A 54 6.21 -4.46 -3.05
N LEU A 55 5.07 -4.02 -2.51
CA LEU A 55 4.41 -4.65 -1.38
C LEU A 55 3.80 -5.99 -1.78
N ASN A 56 3.25 -6.08 -2.99
CA ASN A 56 2.69 -7.31 -3.56
C ASN A 56 3.75 -8.44 -3.66
N THR A 57 4.92 -8.17 -4.24
CA THR A 57 5.96 -9.21 -4.42
C THR A 57 6.51 -9.74 -3.10
N GLY A 58 6.79 -8.85 -2.14
CA GLY A 58 7.27 -9.26 -0.82
C GLY A 58 6.21 -9.96 0.02
N PHE A 59 4.97 -9.48 -0.05
CA PHE A 59 3.82 -10.14 0.58
C PHE A 59 3.59 -11.55 0.04
N GLU A 60 3.65 -11.73 -1.28
CA GLU A 60 3.48 -13.04 -1.91
C GLU A 60 4.55 -14.04 -1.46
N ILE A 61 5.82 -13.62 -1.35
CA ILE A 61 6.90 -14.48 -0.84
C ILE A 61 6.64 -14.88 0.61
N VAL A 62 6.33 -13.93 1.49
CA VAL A 62 6.07 -14.20 2.91
C VAL A 62 4.85 -15.10 3.09
N LYS A 63 3.77 -14.87 2.32
CA LYS A 63 2.57 -15.70 2.30
C LYS A 63 2.90 -17.14 1.91
N ASP A 64 3.63 -17.33 0.81
CA ASP A 64 4.04 -18.66 0.34
C ASP A 64 4.90 -19.37 1.39
N PHE A 65 5.79 -18.63 2.04
CA PHE A 65 6.69 -19.16 3.07
C PHE A 65 5.91 -19.57 4.32
N GLY A 66 4.93 -18.79 4.77
CA GLY A 66 4.05 -19.17 5.87
C GLY A 66 3.24 -20.44 5.59
N ILE A 67 2.78 -20.63 4.34
CA ILE A 67 2.11 -21.89 3.94
C ILE A 67 3.09 -23.08 4.02
N LEU A 68 4.32 -22.92 3.52
CA LEU A 68 5.34 -23.96 3.56
C LEU A 68 5.79 -24.28 4.98
N GLU A 69 5.96 -23.27 5.82
CA GLU A 69 6.29 -23.41 7.23
C GLU A 69 5.22 -24.20 7.96
N GLY A 70 3.93 -23.88 7.76
CA GLY A 70 2.82 -24.62 8.34
C GLY A 70 2.82 -26.10 7.94
N ARG A 71 3.14 -26.41 6.67
CA ARG A 71 3.26 -27.80 6.19
C ARG A 71 4.44 -28.53 6.83
N LEU A 72 5.58 -27.88 6.96
CA LEU A 72 6.75 -28.45 7.64
C LEU A 72 6.47 -28.68 9.12
N LEU A 73 5.87 -27.72 9.83
CA LEU A 73 5.49 -27.87 11.24
C LEU A 73 4.50 -29.02 11.45
N PHE A 74 3.56 -29.22 10.52
CA PHE A 74 2.68 -30.38 10.54
C PHE A 74 3.47 -31.70 10.41
N LEU A 75 4.43 -31.79 9.48
CA LEU A 75 5.29 -32.97 9.36
C LEU A 75 6.15 -33.20 10.62
N LYS A 76 6.69 -32.13 11.20
CA LYS A 76 7.45 -32.16 12.46
C LYS A 76 6.62 -32.71 13.63
N SER A 77 5.33 -32.35 13.68
CA SER A 77 4.41 -32.87 14.70
C SER A 77 4.18 -34.38 14.57
N LYS A 78 4.26 -34.92 13.34
CA LYS A 78 4.10 -36.35 13.06
C LYS A 78 5.39 -37.16 13.22
N ARG A 79 6.56 -36.54 13.06
CA ARG A 79 7.88 -37.20 13.10
C ARG A 79 8.87 -36.29 13.82
N SER A 80 9.30 -36.71 15.01
CA SER A 80 9.98 -35.84 15.98
C SER A 80 11.50 -35.65 15.79
N SER A 81 12.16 -36.31 14.83
CA SER A 81 13.64 -36.30 14.77
C SER A 81 14.27 -36.19 13.37
N ASP A 82 13.72 -35.38 12.47
CA ASP A 82 14.42 -35.07 11.22
C ASP A 82 15.13 -33.71 11.31
N GLY A 83 16.47 -33.75 11.40
CA GLY A 83 17.32 -32.56 11.42
C GLY A 83 17.26 -31.75 10.12
N SER A 84 16.88 -32.37 9.01
CA SER A 84 16.68 -31.66 7.74
C SER A 84 15.46 -30.73 7.79
N LEU A 85 14.43 -31.11 8.54
CA LEU A 85 13.19 -30.35 8.71
C LEU A 85 13.43 -29.08 9.54
N ALA A 86 14.23 -29.19 10.61
CA ALA A 86 14.67 -28.03 11.39
C ALA A 86 15.51 -27.05 10.55
N LYS A 87 16.38 -27.56 9.67
CA LYS A 87 17.17 -26.74 8.76
C LYS A 87 16.29 -25.97 7.77
N LEU A 88 15.31 -26.65 7.16
CA LEU A 88 14.39 -26.02 6.20
C LEU A 88 13.52 -24.93 6.84
N LEU A 89 13.02 -25.16 8.06
CA LEU A 89 12.29 -24.14 8.83
C LEU A 89 13.17 -22.92 9.10
N SER A 90 14.42 -23.12 9.54
CA SER A 90 15.35 -22.02 9.77
C SER A 90 15.67 -21.25 8.49
N SER A 91 15.80 -21.93 7.34
CA SER A 91 16.04 -21.28 6.04
C SER A 91 14.86 -20.40 5.61
N LEU A 92 13.62 -20.88 5.79
CA LEU A 92 12.41 -20.09 5.50
C LEU A 92 12.36 -18.83 6.37
N GLN A 93 12.51 -18.99 7.69
CA GLN A 93 12.47 -17.88 8.65
C GLN A 93 13.58 -16.85 8.40
N SER A 94 14.78 -17.30 8.03
CA SER A 94 15.89 -16.40 7.71
C SER A 94 15.58 -15.53 6.49
N ILE A 95 15.02 -16.10 5.43
CA ILE A 95 14.67 -15.34 4.22
C ILE A 95 13.48 -14.43 4.47
N GLU A 96 12.49 -14.88 5.23
CA GLU A 96 11.35 -14.05 5.63
C GLU A 96 11.82 -12.81 6.40
N ALA A 97 12.74 -12.99 7.35
CA ALA A 97 13.34 -11.87 8.09
C ALA A 97 14.15 -10.93 7.18
N ASP A 98 14.88 -11.45 6.19
CA ASP A 98 15.59 -10.65 5.20
C ASP A 98 14.62 -9.83 4.33
N VAL A 99 13.51 -10.42 3.87
CA VAL A 99 12.46 -9.74 3.09
C VAL A 99 11.80 -8.63 3.91
N ILE A 100 11.38 -8.92 5.14
CA ILE A 100 10.77 -7.93 6.03
C ILE A 100 11.74 -6.79 6.31
N ARG A 101 13.02 -7.10 6.56
CA ARG A 101 14.06 -6.09 6.81
C ARG A 101 14.26 -5.19 5.60
N GLU A 102 14.32 -5.75 4.40
CA GLU A 102 14.50 -4.93 3.20
C GLU A 102 13.29 -4.05 2.90
N LEU A 103 12.07 -4.57 3.09
CA LEU A 103 10.87 -3.75 2.97
C LEU A 103 10.83 -2.64 4.03
N ALA A 104 11.27 -2.92 5.26
CA ALA A 104 11.35 -1.93 6.33
C ALA A 104 12.42 -0.86 6.09
N LEU A 105 13.58 -1.22 5.53
CA LEU A 105 14.65 -0.28 5.18
C LEU A 105 14.26 0.59 3.98
N LYS A 106 13.62 -0.01 2.97
CA LYS A 106 13.12 0.72 1.79
C LYS A 106 11.93 1.64 2.09
N LYS A 107 11.30 1.54 3.28
CA LYS A 107 10.31 2.56 3.73
C LYS A 107 10.85 3.99 3.72
N ARG A 108 12.17 4.19 3.79
CA ARG A 108 12.76 5.55 3.69
C ARG A 108 12.81 6.11 2.26
N TYR A 109 12.54 5.30 1.25
CA TYR A 109 12.65 5.65 -0.17
C TYR A 109 11.29 5.76 -0.89
N PHE A 110 10.16 5.87 -0.19
CA PHE A 110 8.84 6.14 -0.80
C PHE A 110 8.77 7.44 -1.64
N ASN A 111 9.85 8.23 -1.64
CA ASN A 111 9.96 9.49 -2.35
C ASN A 111 10.45 9.36 -3.81
N SER A 112 11.05 8.25 -4.22
CA SER A 112 11.55 8.06 -5.59
C SER A 112 10.59 7.21 -6.45
N SER A 113 10.31 7.69 -7.66
CA SER A 113 9.47 7.08 -8.70
C SER A 113 10.00 5.76 -9.30
N ASP A 114 11.11 5.25 -8.79
CA ASP A 114 11.71 4.02 -9.27
C ASP A 114 10.98 2.80 -8.71
N GLN A 115 10.61 1.89 -9.61
CA GLN A 115 9.96 0.62 -9.31
C GLN A 115 10.71 -0.12 -8.19
N GLN A 116 10.11 -0.15 -7.00
CA GLN A 116 10.71 -0.83 -5.86
C GLN A 116 10.49 -2.33 -5.98
N THR A 117 11.37 -3.00 -6.71
CA THR A 117 11.49 -4.46 -6.70
C THR A 117 12.33 -4.90 -5.51
N LEU A 118 12.05 -6.10 -4.99
CA LEU A 118 12.98 -6.76 -4.07
C LEU A 118 14.31 -6.98 -4.80
N PRO A 119 15.45 -6.95 -4.08
CA PRO A 119 16.73 -7.30 -4.68
C PRO A 119 16.62 -8.65 -5.40
N THR A 120 17.17 -8.73 -6.61
CA THR A 120 17.15 -9.95 -7.43
C THR A 120 17.78 -11.12 -6.68
N ASP A 121 18.87 -10.88 -5.95
CA ASP A 121 19.52 -11.87 -5.09
C ASP A 121 18.54 -12.48 -4.07
N LEU A 122 17.78 -11.64 -3.37
CA LEU A 122 16.82 -12.09 -2.35
C LEU A 122 15.67 -12.91 -2.98
N THR A 123 15.21 -12.49 -4.15
CA THR A 123 14.17 -13.20 -4.89
C THR A 123 14.65 -14.57 -5.37
N THR A 124 15.89 -14.65 -5.87
CA THR A 124 16.52 -15.91 -6.27
C THR A 124 16.73 -16.85 -5.09
N ARG A 125 17.25 -16.34 -3.96
CA ARG A 125 17.39 -17.13 -2.72
C ARG A 125 16.04 -17.66 -2.23
N ALA A 126 14.99 -16.83 -2.26
CA ALA A 126 13.65 -17.24 -1.86
C ALA A 126 13.12 -18.38 -2.74
N ASN A 127 13.30 -18.29 -4.05
CA ASN A 127 12.89 -19.36 -4.97
C ASN A 127 13.66 -20.66 -4.75
N ILE A 128 14.97 -20.60 -4.50
CA ILE A 128 15.78 -21.79 -4.20
C ILE A 128 15.26 -22.51 -2.95
N VAL A 129 15.05 -21.78 -1.85
CA VAL A 129 14.55 -22.38 -0.60
C VAL A 129 13.13 -22.91 -0.79
N LYS A 130 12.29 -22.19 -1.52
CA LYS A 130 10.93 -22.65 -1.88
C LYS A 130 10.97 -23.99 -2.63
N ASP A 131 11.88 -24.13 -3.60
CA ASP A 131 12.04 -25.37 -4.36
C ASP A 131 12.59 -26.52 -3.51
N GLU A 132 13.58 -26.25 -2.66
CA GLU A 132 14.12 -27.22 -1.71
C GLU A 132 13.03 -27.76 -0.77
N VAL A 133 12.22 -26.86 -0.19
CA VAL A 133 11.11 -27.26 0.69
C VAL A 133 10.06 -28.04 -0.08
N ASN A 134 9.70 -27.62 -1.29
CA ASN A 134 8.73 -28.35 -2.09
C ASN A 134 9.22 -29.75 -2.49
N ASN A 135 10.50 -29.90 -2.81
CA ASN A 135 11.09 -31.21 -3.11
C ASN A 135 11.11 -32.10 -1.87
N PHE A 136 11.41 -31.54 -0.70
CA PHE A 136 11.29 -32.25 0.56
C PHE A 136 9.83 -32.67 0.83
N LEU A 137 8.85 -31.77 0.68
CA LEU A 137 7.45 -32.13 0.89
C LEU A 137 6.95 -33.22 -0.08
N LYS A 138 7.47 -33.25 -1.32
CA LYS A 138 7.16 -34.29 -2.30
C LYS A 138 7.72 -35.66 -1.93
N SER A 139 8.90 -35.74 -1.31
CA SER A 139 9.48 -37.03 -0.89
C SER A 139 8.74 -37.68 0.29
N TYR A 140 7.81 -36.94 0.91
CA TYR A 140 6.96 -37.39 2.01
C TYR A 140 5.50 -37.69 1.61
N LYS A 141 5.15 -37.54 0.33
CA LYS A 141 3.89 -38.06 -0.23
C LYS A 141 4.01 -39.54 -0.53
#